data_AF-A0A117SX95-F1
#
_entry.id   AF-A0A117SX95-F1
#
_cell.length_a   1.000
_cell.length_b   1.000
_cell.length_c   1.000
_cell.angle_alpha   90.00
_cell.angle_beta   90.00
_cell.angle_gamma   90.00
#
_symmetry.space_group_name_H-M   'P 1'
#
loop_
_entity.id
_entity.type
_entity.pdbx_description
1 polymer ?
#
loop_
_entity_poly.entity_id
_entity_poly.type
_entity_poly.pdbx_seq_one_letter_code
_entity_poly.pdbx_strand_id
1 'polypeptide(L)'
;MGVFKGRKEIAVYHESVIPMYSHNAFIEALPPIMDKEAVASLVERRPAYRSSDRNFSPEIRKELAQTIKHLIVPHLIQLDLAERFSRMIRNGYSSRNPIRAEYKRQLQAGFKDFTVKEIEDGMENLKSIRSNAEGFAIIGASGVGKTTAVESILGLYPQVIHHNEYHEQPFIQQQLVWLKIDCPSNGSWNCQI
;
A
#
# COMPACT_ATOMS: atom_id res chain seq x y z
N MET A 1 -17.75 -9.87 8.09
CA MET A 1 -17.22 -8.86 7.14
C MET A 1 -15.76 -9.26 6.89
N GLY A 2 -15.41 -9.65 5.67
CA GLY A 2 -14.06 -10.15 5.38
C GLY A 2 -13.03 -9.01 5.44
N VAL A 3 -11.85 -9.30 5.99
CA VAL A 3 -10.72 -8.34 6.01
C VAL A 3 -10.22 -8.17 4.57
N PHE A 4 -10.03 -6.92 4.14
CA PHE A 4 -9.39 -6.63 2.85
C PHE A 4 -7.93 -7.06 2.91
N LYS A 5 -7.62 -8.20 2.28
CA LYS A 5 -6.28 -8.78 2.20
C LYS A 5 -5.71 -8.54 0.80
N GLY A 6 -4.45 -8.14 0.76
CA GLY A 6 -3.73 -7.95 -0.50
C GLY A 6 -2.81 -9.12 -0.83
N ARG A 7 -2.09 -8.94 -1.94
CA ARG A 7 -1.15 -9.94 -2.47
C ARG A 7 0.11 -10.02 -1.59
N LYS A 8 0.68 -11.21 -1.50
CA LYS A 8 2.01 -11.44 -0.93
C LYS A 8 2.93 -11.88 -2.06
N GLU A 9 4.05 -11.22 -2.24
CA GLU A 9 4.91 -11.41 -3.41
C GLU A 9 6.39 -11.52 -2.98
N ILE A 10 7.21 -12.18 -3.80
CA ILE A 10 8.66 -12.18 -3.63
C ILE A 10 9.22 -10.89 -4.24
N ALA A 11 10.21 -10.29 -3.58
CA ALA A 11 10.83 -9.05 -4.04
C ALA A 11 11.43 -9.21 -5.45
N VAL A 12 11.07 -8.30 -6.34
CA VAL A 12 11.73 -8.05 -7.62
C VAL A 12 12.23 -6.62 -7.57
N TYR A 13 13.55 -6.42 -7.67
CA TYR A 13 14.15 -5.10 -7.52
C TYR A 13 14.32 -4.43 -8.87
N HIS A 14 13.93 -3.16 -8.92
CA HIS A 14 14.11 -2.30 -10.07
C HIS A 14 15.02 -1.14 -9.70
N GLU A 15 16.02 -0.88 -10.53
CA GLU A 15 16.91 0.27 -10.31
C GLU A 15 16.12 1.56 -10.36
N SER A 16 16.29 2.40 -9.34
CA SER A 16 15.60 3.67 -9.25
C SER A 16 16.38 4.77 -9.99
N VAL A 17 15.68 5.48 -10.88
CA VAL A 17 16.17 6.71 -11.52
C VAL A 17 16.27 7.90 -10.56
N ILE A 18 15.59 7.84 -9.41
CA ILE A 18 15.63 8.88 -8.39
C ILE A 18 16.75 8.55 -7.39
N PRO A 19 17.81 9.38 -7.28
CA PRO A 19 18.98 9.08 -6.45
C PRO A 19 18.66 8.84 -4.97
N MET A 20 17.63 9.50 -4.44
CA MET A 20 17.18 9.33 -3.05
C MET A 20 16.58 7.95 -2.77
N TYR A 21 16.10 7.27 -3.81
CA TYR A 21 15.45 5.96 -3.71
C TYR A 21 16.41 4.82 -4.08
N SER A 22 17.51 5.13 -4.76
CA SER A 22 18.54 4.16 -5.13
C SER A 22 19.18 3.52 -3.89
N HIS A 23 19.58 2.26 -4.02
CA HIS A 23 20.17 1.44 -2.96
C HIS A 23 19.26 1.26 -1.73
N ASN A 24 17.94 1.34 -1.92
CA ASN A 24 16.96 1.06 -0.88
C ASN A 24 16.09 -0.12 -1.30
N ALA A 25 16.42 -1.30 -0.77
CA ALA A 25 15.74 -2.56 -1.09
C ALA A 25 14.21 -2.48 -0.93
N PHE A 26 13.69 -1.71 0.04
CA PHE A 26 12.26 -1.56 0.24
C PHE A 26 11.59 -0.66 -0.79
N ILE A 27 12.29 0.30 -1.39
CA ILE A 27 11.73 1.16 -2.44
C ILE A 27 11.87 0.50 -3.80
N GLU A 28 13.02 -0.11 -4.08
CA GLU A 28 13.31 -0.76 -5.36
C GLU A 28 12.43 -2.00 -5.59
N ALA A 29 11.91 -2.62 -4.53
CA ALA A 29 10.96 -3.73 -4.63
C ALA A 29 9.50 -3.32 -4.84
N LEU A 30 9.18 -2.02 -4.78
CA LEU A 30 7.82 -1.54 -5.05
C LEU A 30 7.53 -1.55 -6.56
N PRO A 31 6.24 -1.67 -6.97
CA PRO A 31 5.84 -1.44 -8.35
C PRO A 31 6.40 -0.10 -8.86
N PRO A 32 6.78 0.03 -10.14
CA PRO A 32 7.34 1.26 -10.68
C PRO A 32 6.38 2.44 -10.51
N ILE A 33 6.92 3.66 -10.61
CA ILE A 33 6.09 4.87 -10.61
C ILE A 33 5.22 4.83 -11.86
N MET A 34 3.91 4.71 -11.66
CA MET A 34 2.92 4.64 -12.73
C MET A 34 2.52 6.05 -13.16
N ASP A 35 2.36 6.26 -14.47
CA ASP A 35 1.68 7.43 -15.00
C ASP A 35 0.15 7.31 -14.85
N LYS A 36 -0.56 8.38 -15.23
CA LYS A 36 -2.02 8.45 -15.07
C LYS A 36 -2.74 7.42 -15.93
N GLU A 37 -2.22 7.18 -17.12
CA GLU A 37 -2.74 6.24 -18.11
C GLU A 37 -2.63 4.79 -17.61
N ALA A 38 -1.47 4.41 -17.05
CA ALA A 38 -1.25 3.11 -16.44
C ALA A 38 -2.15 2.91 -15.22
N VAL A 39 -2.25 3.92 -14.34
CA VAL A 39 -3.15 3.85 -13.17
C VAL A 39 -4.60 3.68 -13.63
N ALA A 40 -5.06 4.48 -14.61
CA ALA A 40 -6.42 4.38 -15.13
C ALA A 40 -6.70 2.97 -15.67
N SER A 41 -5.78 2.42 -16.47
CA SER A 41 -5.92 1.09 -17.07
C SER A 41 -5.97 -0.02 -16.02
N LEU A 42 -5.20 0.10 -14.94
CA LEU A 42 -5.14 -0.89 -13.86
C LEU A 42 -6.33 -0.82 -12.89
N VAL A 43 -6.86 0.39 -12.66
CA VAL A 43 -8.01 0.62 -11.77
C VAL A 43 -9.33 0.33 -12.49
N GLU A 44 -9.38 0.49 -13.82
CA GLU A 44 -10.57 0.21 -14.60
C GLU A 44 -10.98 -1.25 -14.47
N ARG A 45 -12.24 -1.47 -14.10
CA ARG A 45 -12.84 -2.80 -14.06
C ARG A 45 -14.14 -2.74 -14.83
N ARG A 46 -14.24 -3.48 -15.93
CA ARG A 46 -15.49 -3.66 -16.66
C ARG A 46 -16.07 -5.03 -16.36
N PRO A 47 -17.39 -5.13 -16.12
CA PRO A 47 -18.04 -6.43 -16.04
C PRO A 47 -17.91 -7.15 -17.38
N ALA A 48 -17.83 -8.48 -17.33
CA ALA A 48 -17.88 -9.28 -18.55
C ALA A 48 -19.21 -9.01 -19.27
N TYR A 49 -19.12 -8.64 -20.54
CA TYR A 49 -20.28 -8.38 -21.38
C TYR A 49 -20.11 -9.10 -22.71
N ARG A 50 -21.13 -9.85 -23.12
CA ARG A 50 -21.20 -10.44 -24.45
C ARG A 50 -22.44 -9.91 -25.16
N SER A 51 -22.33 -9.66 -26.46
CA SER A 51 -23.49 -9.22 -27.25
C SER A 51 -24.65 -10.23 -27.21
N SER A 52 -24.34 -11.52 -27.06
CA SER A 52 -25.31 -12.61 -26.87
C SER A 52 -26.18 -12.46 -25.62
N ASP A 53 -25.71 -11.71 -24.61
CA ASP A 53 -26.41 -11.55 -23.33
C ASP A 53 -27.78 -10.87 -23.51
N ARG A 54 -27.94 -10.09 -24.60
CA ARG A 54 -29.19 -9.42 -24.96
C ARG A 54 -30.30 -10.39 -25.35
N ASN A 55 -29.93 -11.61 -25.76
CA ASN A 55 -30.86 -12.64 -26.23
C ASN A 55 -31.39 -13.53 -25.10
N PHE A 56 -30.88 -13.39 -23.87
CA PHE A 56 -31.43 -14.09 -22.73
C PHE A 56 -32.82 -13.58 -22.33
N SER A 57 -33.54 -14.37 -21.54
CA SER A 57 -34.85 -13.99 -21.01
C SER A 57 -34.77 -12.69 -20.18
N PRO A 58 -35.89 -11.95 -20.04
CA PRO A 58 -35.92 -10.74 -19.23
C PRO A 58 -35.44 -10.94 -17.79
N GLU A 59 -35.69 -12.09 -17.20
CA GLU A 59 -35.30 -12.46 -15.83
C GLU A 59 -33.77 -12.59 -15.73
N ILE A 60 -33.15 -13.33 -16.65
CA ILE A 60 -31.68 -13.49 -16.69
C ILE A 60 -31.00 -12.15 -16.94
N ARG A 61 -31.55 -11.32 -17.82
CA ARG A 61 -31.01 -9.98 -18.10
C ARG A 61 -31.01 -9.07 -16.88
N LYS A 62 -31.99 -9.20 -15.98
CA LYS A 62 -32.03 -8.46 -14.70
C LYS A 62 -30.90 -8.90 -13.77
N GLU A 63 -30.62 -10.21 -13.70
CA GLU A 63 -29.48 -10.74 -12.94
C GLU A 63 -28.16 -10.22 -13.52
N LEU A 64 -28.00 -10.24 -14.84
CA LEU A 64 -26.80 -9.71 -15.51
C LEU A 64 -26.62 -8.20 -15.27
N ALA A 65 -27.70 -7.42 -15.19
CA ALA A 65 -27.61 -6.00 -14.89
C ALA A 65 -26.99 -5.72 -13.51
N GLN A 66 -27.07 -6.65 -12.56
CA GLN A 66 -26.43 -6.49 -11.25
C GLN A 66 -24.90 -6.42 -11.33
N THR A 67 -24.30 -6.98 -12.40
CA THR A 67 -22.84 -6.95 -12.61
C THR A 67 -22.28 -5.53 -12.75
N ILE A 68 -23.14 -4.54 -13.05
CA ILE A 68 -22.75 -3.12 -13.08
C ILE A 68 -22.20 -2.63 -11.74
N LYS A 69 -22.54 -3.28 -10.63
CA LYS A 69 -21.98 -2.98 -9.30
C LYS A 69 -20.46 -3.22 -9.23
N HIS A 70 -19.92 -4.02 -10.14
CA HIS A 70 -18.48 -4.29 -10.25
C HIS A 70 -17.76 -3.36 -11.23
N LEU A 71 -18.50 -2.46 -11.90
CA LEU A 71 -17.92 -1.47 -12.79
C LEU A 71 -17.13 -0.45 -11.96
N ILE A 72 -15.86 -0.28 -12.31
CA ILE A 72 -15.01 0.79 -11.79
C ILE A 72 -14.52 1.58 -13.00
N VAL A 73 -14.90 2.86 -13.06
CA VAL A 73 -14.43 3.80 -14.08
C VAL A 73 -13.40 4.72 -13.42
N PRO A 74 -12.19 4.83 -13.97
CA PRO A 74 -11.17 5.74 -13.45
C PRO A 74 -11.66 7.19 -13.43
N HIS A 75 -11.58 7.83 -12.26
CA HIS A 75 -11.88 9.25 -12.09
C HIS A 75 -10.63 10.03 -11.67
N LEU A 76 -10.59 11.34 -11.95
CA LEU A 76 -9.45 12.21 -11.62
C LEU A 76 -9.01 12.12 -10.14
N ILE A 77 -9.97 11.91 -9.23
CA ILE A 77 -9.72 11.74 -7.80
C ILE A 77 -8.90 10.47 -7.53
N GLN A 78 -9.16 9.36 -8.22
CA GLN A 78 -8.40 8.13 -8.05
C GLN A 78 -6.97 8.28 -8.55
N LEU A 79 -6.77 9.04 -9.64
CA LEU A 79 -5.44 9.33 -10.17
C LEU A 79 -4.62 10.18 -9.20
N ASP A 80 -5.21 11.24 -8.64
CA ASP A 80 -4.59 12.06 -7.59
C ASP A 80 -4.27 11.22 -6.33
N LEU A 81 -5.20 10.35 -5.92
CA LEU A 81 -4.96 9.43 -4.80
C LEU A 81 -3.79 8.49 -5.09
N ALA A 82 -3.70 7.93 -6.30
CA ALA A 82 -2.61 7.03 -6.68
C ALA A 82 -1.23 7.70 -6.56
N GLU A 83 -1.11 8.94 -7.03
CA GLU A 83 0.11 9.75 -6.90
C GLU A 83 0.46 10.00 -5.42
N ARG A 84 -0.53 10.35 -4.59
CA ARG A 84 -0.33 10.57 -3.15
C ARG A 84 0.13 9.31 -2.43
N PHE A 85 -0.54 8.18 -2.66
CA PHE A 85 -0.15 6.89 -2.07
C PHE A 85 1.27 6.48 -2.51
N SER A 86 1.60 6.65 -3.79
CA SER A 86 2.94 6.35 -4.33
C SER A 86 4.04 7.11 -3.60
N ARG A 87 3.84 8.42 -3.40
CA ARG A 87 4.79 9.30 -2.69
C ARG A 87 4.87 8.96 -1.21
N MET A 88 3.73 8.79 -0.55
CA MET A 88 3.64 8.51 0.89
C MET A 88 4.32 7.19 1.26
N ILE A 89 4.08 6.13 0.48
CA ILE A 89 4.71 4.81 0.70
C ILE A 89 6.24 4.94 0.56
N ARG A 90 6.72 5.56 -0.52
CA ARG A 90 8.16 5.71 -0.77
C ARG A 90 8.85 6.60 0.26
N ASN A 91 8.26 7.74 0.58
CA ASN A 91 8.78 8.65 1.60
C ASN A 91 8.84 7.99 2.99
N GLY A 92 7.87 7.14 3.30
CA GLY A 92 7.86 6.30 4.50
C GLY A 92 9.03 5.30 4.58
N TYR A 93 9.60 4.89 3.44
CA TYR A 93 10.78 4.02 3.37
C TYR A 93 12.09 4.76 3.13
N SER A 94 12.06 6.02 2.67
CA SER A 94 13.28 6.81 2.40
C SER A 94 14.20 6.94 3.61
N SER A 95 13.64 7.09 4.82
CA SER A 95 14.42 7.12 6.07
C SER A 95 14.65 5.74 6.69
N ARG A 96 14.02 4.69 6.16
CA ARG A 96 14.01 3.32 6.71
C ARG A 96 14.71 2.33 5.79
N ASN A 97 15.89 2.72 5.29
CA ASN A 97 16.65 1.86 4.39
C ASN A 97 17.28 0.70 5.17
N PRO A 98 16.87 -0.57 4.92
CA PRO A 98 17.31 -1.73 5.68
C PRO A 98 18.79 -2.09 5.46
N ILE A 99 19.41 -1.54 4.41
CA ILE A 99 20.82 -1.77 4.08
C ILE A 99 21.74 -0.85 4.89
N ARG A 100 21.27 0.35 5.28
CA ARG A 100 22.07 1.31 6.03
C ARG A 100 22.34 0.82 7.45
N ALA A 101 23.62 0.78 7.84
CA ALA A 101 24.04 0.38 9.17
C ALA A 101 23.42 1.26 10.28
N GLU A 102 23.24 2.55 10.02
CA GLU A 102 22.59 3.48 10.96
C GLU A 102 21.16 3.05 11.29
N TYR A 103 20.35 2.71 10.27
CA TYR A 103 18.99 2.25 10.48
C TYR A 103 18.94 0.94 11.26
N LYS A 104 19.85 -0.01 10.98
CA LYS A 104 19.96 -1.25 11.76
C LYS A 104 20.28 -0.98 13.24
N ARG A 105 21.21 -0.06 13.53
CA ARG A 105 21.54 0.34 14.89
C ARG A 105 20.37 1.03 15.60
N GLN A 106 19.66 1.92 14.90
CA GLN A 106 18.48 2.61 15.44
C GLN A 106 17.35 1.63 15.77
N LEU A 107 17.07 0.66 14.89
CA LEU A 107 16.11 -0.39 15.19
C LEU A 107 16.51 -1.16 16.45
N GLN A 108 17.76 -1.61 16.54
CA GLN A 108 18.26 -2.34 17.71
C GLN A 108 18.18 -1.52 19.00
N ALA A 109 18.48 -0.22 18.95
CA ALA A 109 18.35 0.68 20.09
C ALA A 109 16.88 0.84 20.52
N GLY A 110 15.99 1.12 19.57
CA GLY A 110 14.55 1.27 19.86
C GLY A 110 13.91 0.00 20.41
N PHE A 111 14.41 -1.20 20.06
CA PHE A 111 13.97 -2.45 20.69
C PHE A 111 14.54 -2.65 22.10
N LYS A 112 15.74 -2.15 22.40
CA LYS A 112 16.33 -2.22 23.75
C LYS A 112 15.57 -1.35 24.75
N ASP A 113 15.00 -0.23 24.32
CA ASP A 113 14.18 0.64 25.17
C ASP A 113 12.85 -0.02 25.62
N PHE A 114 12.41 -1.10 24.97
CA PHE A 114 11.28 -1.93 25.45
C PHE A 114 11.68 -2.92 26.56
N THR A 115 12.97 -3.16 26.76
CA THR A 115 13.51 -3.92 27.90
C THR A 115 13.89 -2.95 29.02
N VAL A 116 13.12 -2.99 30.09
CA VAL A 116 13.23 -2.20 31.33
C VAL A 116 14.68 -2.11 31.84
N LYS A 117 15.35 -0.97 31.59
CA LYS A 117 16.25 -0.20 32.48
C LYS A 117 17.19 0.66 31.61
N GLU A 118 17.45 1.88 32.06
CA GLU A 118 18.38 2.89 31.51
C GLU A 118 17.74 3.98 30.63
N ILE A 119 16.75 4.69 31.19
CA ILE A 119 16.20 5.93 30.59
C ILE A 119 16.99 7.18 31.02
N GLU A 120 17.95 7.11 31.96
CA GLU A 120 18.52 8.35 32.53
C GLU A 120 19.72 8.96 31.78
N ASP A 121 20.48 8.22 30.94
CA ASP A 121 21.70 8.78 30.30
C ASP A 121 21.75 8.72 28.75
N GLY A 122 20.70 8.23 28.08
CA GLY A 122 20.74 7.91 26.63
C GLY A 122 20.10 8.90 25.66
N MET A 123 19.46 9.98 26.15
CA MET A 123 18.54 10.81 25.34
C MET A 123 19.23 11.69 24.27
N GLU A 124 20.56 11.80 24.24
CA GLU A 124 21.24 12.64 23.25
C GLU A 124 21.36 11.99 21.86
N ASN A 125 21.31 10.65 21.76
CA ASN A 125 21.50 9.92 20.50
C ASN A 125 20.21 9.74 19.67
N LEU A 126 19.03 10.09 20.21
CA LEU A 126 17.74 10.00 19.50
C LEU A 126 17.40 11.25 18.67
N LYS A 127 18.27 12.27 18.67
CA LYS A 127 18.06 13.56 17.98
C LYS A 127 17.93 13.46 16.44
N SER A 128 18.07 12.29 15.80
CA SER A 128 18.01 12.17 14.33
C SER A 128 16.75 11.54 13.73
N ILE A 129 15.78 11.06 14.52
CA ILE A 129 14.55 10.48 13.96
C ILE A 129 13.59 11.59 13.54
N ARG A 130 13.84 12.19 12.36
CA ARG A 130 12.81 13.00 11.70
C ARG A 130 11.66 12.09 11.29
N SER A 131 10.46 12.41 11.76
CA SER A 131 9.24 11.73 11.34
C SER A 131 8.97 12.03 9.87
N ASN A 132 8.95 10.98 9.04
CA ASN A 132 8.44 11.05 7.66
C ASN A 132 6.94 10.69 7.59
N ALA A 133 6.21 10.87 8.69
CA ALA A 133 4.78 10.59 8.73
C ALA A 133 4.04 11.62 7.85
N GLU A 134 3.60 11.17 6.68
CA GLU A 134 2.68 11.89 5.82
C GLU A 134 1.27 11.31 5.99
N GLY A 135 0.25 12.16 5.84
CA GLY A 135 -1.14 11.75 5.94
C GLY A 135 -2.06 12.71 5.20
N PHE A 136 -3.23 12.22 4.82
CA PHE A 136 -4.27 13.01 4.18
C PHE A 136 -5.65 12.45 4.51
N ALA A 137 -6.69 13.27 4.31
CA ALA A 137 -8.07 12.88 4.55
C ALA A 137 -8.84 12.82 3.23
N ILE A 138 -9.71 11.82 3.09
CA ILE A 138 -10.67 11.70 1.98
C ILE A 138 -12.07 11.93 2.55
N ILE A 139 -12.66 13.07 2.20
CA ILE A 139 -13.96 13.51 2.73
C ILE A 139 -15.00 13.49 1.62
N GLY A 140 -16.22 13.07 1.94
CA GLY A 140 -17.34 13.07 0.99
C GLY A 140 -18.56 12.32 1.54
N ALA A 141 -19.68 12.43 0.86
CA ALA A 141 -20.93 11.76 1.25
C ALA A 141 -20.77 10.23 1.36
N SER A 142 -21.62 9.59 2.15
CA SER A 142 -21.67 8.11 2.22
C SER A 142 -22.04 7.55 0.85
N GLY A 143 -21.43 6.42 0.47
CA GLY A 143 -21.70 5.76 -0.82
C GLY A 143 -21.05 6.39 -2.05
N VAL A 144 -20.33 7.51 -1.94
CA VAL A 144 -19.67 8.17 -3.09
C VAL A 144 -18.44 7.41 -3.64
N GLY A 145 -18.11 6.24 -3.06
CA GLY A 145 -17.01 5.40 -3.55
C GLY A 145 -15.63 5.67 -2.94
N LYS A 146 -15.53 6.38 -1.81
CA LYS A 146 -14.23 6.64 -1.12
C LYS A 146 -13.48 5.36 -0.77
N THR A 147 -14.14 4.42 -0.12
CA THR A 147 -13.55 3.13 0.28
C THR A 147 -13.12 2.34 -0.96
N THR A 148 -13.97 2.30 -1.98
CA THR A 148 -13.66 1.65 -3.27
C THR A 148 -12.45 2.28 -3.96
N ALA A 149 -12.32 3.60 -3.93
CA ALA A 149 -11.16 4.30 -4.47
C ALA A 149 -9.87 3.91 -3.74
N VAL A 150 -9.88 3.94 -2.40
CA VAL A 150 -8.72 3.52 -1.59
C VAL A 150 -8.35 2.07 -1.85
N GLU A 151 -9.31 1.14 -1.81
CA GLU A 151 -9.06 -0.29 -2.03
C GLU A 151 -8.55 -0.57 -3.45
N SER A 152 -9.04 0.17 -4.45
CA SER A 152 -8.54 0.05 -5.82
C SER A 152 -7.08 0.46 -5.93
N ILE A 153 -6.68 1.57 -5.30
CA ILE A 153 -5.28 2.04 -5.29
C ILE A 153 -4.38 1.12 -4.46
N LEU A 154 -4.83 0.67 -3.28
CA LEU A 154 -4.07 -0.28 -2.47
C LEU A 154 -3.85 -1.61 -3.20
N GLY A 155 -4.81 -2.05 -4.02
CA GLY A 155 -4.69 -3.25 -4.86
C GLY A 155 -3.56 -3.19 -5.90
N LEU A 156 -3.11 -1.99 -6.27
CA LEU A 156 -1.98 -1.79 -7.17
C LEU A 156 -0.65 -2.20 -6.53
N TYR A 157 -0.59 -2.23 -5.19
CA TYR A 157 0.60 -2.59 -4.43
C TYR A 157 0.44 -3.97 -3.78
N PRO A 158 1.50 -4.80 -3.76
CA PRO A 158 1.50 -5.97 -2.88
C PRO A 158 1.33 -5.50 -1.42
N GLN A 159 0.60 -6.26 -0.62
CA GLN A 159 0.45 -5.95 0.80
C GLN A 159 1.73 -6.28 1.56
N VAL A 160 2.34 -7.42 1.23
CA VAL A 160 3.60 -7.90 1.83
C VAL A 160 4.57 -8.29 0.73
N ILE A 161 5.81 -7.83 0.85
CA ILE A 161 6.92 -8.24 0.00
C ILE A 161 7.91 -9.05 0.84
N HIS A 162 8.26 -10.24 0.35
CA HIS A 162 9.25 -11.12 0.95
C HIS A 162 10.58 -10.96 0.24
N HIS A 163 11.60 -10.55 0.98
CA HIS A 163 12.96 -10.41 0.50
C HIS A 163 13.76 -11.64 0.91
N ASN A 164 14.55 -12.19 -0.02
CA ASN A 164 15.45 -13.30 0.22
C ASN A 164 16.92 -12.92 -0.05
N GLU A 165 17.14 -12.12 -1.09
CA GLU A 165 18.45 -11.68 -1.57
C GLU A 165 18.33 -10.24 -2.09
N TYR A 166 19.40 -9.46 -2.01
CA TYR A 166 19.51 -8.12 -2.59
C TYR A 166 20.96 -7.87 -3.02
N HIS A 167 21.21 -7.56 -4.30
CA HIS A 167 22.56 -7.48 -4.90
C HIS A 167 23.45 -8.69 -4.54
N GLU A 168 22.95 -9.90 -4.77
CA GLU A 168 23.67 -11.17 -4.51
C GLU A 168 24.04 -11.40 -3.03
N GLN A 169 23.53 -10.58 -2.11
CA GLN A 169 23.72 -10.73 -0.68
C GLN A 169 22.45 -11.25 -0.02
N PRO A 170 22.55 -12.22 0.92
CA PRO A 170 21.40 -12.70 1.68
C PRO A 170 20.70 -11.53 2.40
N PHE A 171 19.41 -11.36 2.11
CA PHE A 171 18.59 -10.29 2.67
C PHE A 171 17.20 -10.83 2.98
N ILE A 172 17.09 -11.56 4.09
CA ILE A 172 15.85 -12.21 4.53
C ILE A 172 15.04 -11.22 5.37
N GLN A 173 14.04 -10.57 4.76
CA GLN A 173 13.17 -9.59 5.43
C GLN A 173 11.74 -9.67 4.89
N GLN A 174 10.78 -9.21 5.69
CA GLN A 174 9.40 -9.01 5.26
C GLN A 174 9.06 -7.52 5.31
N GLN A 175 8.60 -6.98 4.20
CA GLN A 175 8.18 -5.59 4.07
C GLN A 175 6.64 -5.53 4.02
N LEU A 176 6.02 -4.85 4.98
CA LEU A 176 4.59 -4.54 4.97
C LEU A 176 4.37 -3.19 4.27
N VAL A 177 3.78 -3.20 3.09
CA VAL A 177 3.58 -2.00 2.26
C VAL A 177 2.37 -1.18 2.70
N TRP A 178 1.27 -1.87 3.03
CA TRP A 178 0.05 -1.21 3.51
C TRP A 178 -0.73 -2.08 4.49
N LEU A 179 -1.43 -1.40 5.40
CA LEU A 179 -2.39 -1.99 6.31
C LEU A 179 -3.65 -1.14 6.30
N LYS A 180 -4.81 -1.77 6.05
CA LYS A 180 -6.12 -1.12 6.11
C LYS A 180 -6.81 -1.54 7.39
N ILE A 181 -7.19 -0.55 8.21
CA ILE A 181 -7.91 -0.76 9.46
C ILE A 181 -9.30 -0.14 9.30
N ASP A 182 -10.34 -0.98 9.28
CA ASP A 182 -11.72 -0.52 9.26
C ASP A 182 -12.18 -0.26 10.70
N CYS A 183 -12.63 0.97 10.98
CA CYS A 183 -13.18 1.36 12.29
C CYS A 183 -14.72 1.40 12.20
N PRO A 184 -15.43 0.39 12.72
CA PRO A 184 -16.89 0.40 12.71
C PRO A 184 -17.43 1.41 13.73
N SER A 185 -18.66 1.89 13.49
CA SER A 185 -19.33 2.92 14.31
C SER A 185 -19.56 2.52 15.78
N ASN A 186 -19.41 1.23 16.12
CA ASN A 186 -19.54 0.69 17.46
C ASN A 186 -18.18 0.48 18.19
N GLY A 187 -17.06 0.92 17.61
CA GLY A 187 -15.74 0.88 18.26
C GLY A 187 -15.10 -0.51 18.40
N SER A 188 -15.68 -1.56 17.82
CA SER A 188 -15.07 -2.90 17.87
C SER A 188 -13.98 -3.04 16.79
N TRP A 189 -12.72 -2.93 17.19
CA TRP A 189 -11.55 -3.14 16.32
C TRP A 189 -11.44 -4.61 15.90
N ASN A 190 -11.71 -4.91 14.63
CA ASN A 190 -11.36 -6.22 14.07
C ASN A 190 -9.97 -6.15 13.45
N CYS A 191 -8.95 -6.37 14.28
CA CYS A 191 -7.55 -6.50 13.84
C CYS A 191 -7.19 -8.00 13.81
N GLN A 192 -6.97 -8.57 12.63
CA GLN A 192 -6.36 -9.89 12.47
C GLN A 192 -5.25 -9.76 11.43
N ILE A 193 -4.01 -9.92 11.89
CA ILE A 193 -2.76 -9.83 11.11
C ILE A 193 -2.60 -11.09 10.26
#